data_AF-A0A937VKY9-F1
#
_entry.id   AF-A0A937VKY9-F1
#
_cell.length_a   1.000
_cell.length_b   1.000
_cell.length_c   1.000
_cell.angle_alpha   90.00
_cell.angle_beta   90.00
_cell.angle_gamma   90.00
#
_symmetry.space_group_name_H-M   'P 1'
#
loop_
_entity.id
_entity.type
_entity.pdbx_description
1 polymer ?
#
loop_
_entity_poly.entity_id
_entity_poly.type
_entity_poly.pdbx_seq_one_letter_code
_entity_poly.pdbx_strand_id
1 'polypeptide(L)'
;MLLGSSAALLVPLAVAAGYGETAVVKAFAVTFFIVAGAGAGGYFLFRTDLSRLTRREGFAVVALSWGLICFVGSLPFVFSGALSPLNAWFECTSGFTGTGSSVIADVEALPHGILFWRSFTHWLGGMGFVVLYIALYPLLGIGAMQLYRAEVPG
;
A
#
# COMPACT_ATOMS: atom_id res chain seq x y z
N MET A 1 -6.48 8.22 -2.67
CA MET A 1 -5.87 6.89 -2.46
C MET A 1 -5.52 6.21 -3.78
N LEU A 2 -6.50 5.82 -4.63
CA LEU A 2 -6.25 5.14 -5.90
C LEU A 2 -5.24 5.86 -6.82
N LEU A 3 -5.36 7.18 -6.95
CA LEU A 3 -4.39 7.99 -7.72
C LEU A 3 -2.97 7.95 -7.15
N GLY A 4 -2.83 7.88 -5.82
CA GLY A 4 -1.55 7.75 -5.15
C GLY A 4 -0.94 6.36 -5.38
N SER A 5 -1.74 5.30 -5.26
CA SER A 5 -1.28 3.94 -5.56
C SER A 5 -0.94 3.75 -7.04
N SER A 6 -1.66 4.39 -7.97
CA SER A 6 -1.27 4.34 -9.39
C SER A 6 0.07 5.03 -9.64
N ALA A 7 0.34 6.17 -9.01
CA ALA A 7 1.64 6.83 -9.13
C ALA A 7 2.79 5.94 -8.61
N ALA A 8 2.56 5.20 -7.51
CA ALA A 8 3.54 4.26 -6.96
C ALA A 8 3.93 3.14 -7.95
N LEU A 9 3.02 2.73 -8.85
CA LEU A 9 3.29 1.71 -9.87
C LEU A 9 4.22 2.20 -10.99
N LEU A 10 4.45 3.50 -11.14
CA LEU A 10 5.35 4.03 -12.17
C LEU A 10 6.82 3.68 -11.91
N VAL A 11 7.20 3.53 -10.64
CA VAL A 11 8.58 3.18 -10.24
C VAL A 11 8.93 1.74 -10.68
N PRO A 12 8.21 0.68 -10.28
CA PRO A 12 8.49 -0.68 -10.76
C PRO A 12 8.28 -0.82 -12.27
N LEU A 13 7.39 -0.03 -12.88
CA LEU A 13 7.23 0.00 -14.34
C LEU A 13 8.52 0.47 -15.02
N ALA A 14 9.13 1.57 -14.53
CA ALA A 14 10.39 2.06 -15.05
C ALA A 14 11.53 1.05 -14.87
N VAL A 15 11.57 0.36 -13.72
CA VAL A 15 12.53 -0.74 -13.49
C VAL A 15 12.32 -1.86 -14.50
N ALA A 16 11.10 -2.37 -14.65
CA ALA A 16 10.79 -3.43 -15.62
C ALA A 16 11.16 -3.02 -17.06
N ALA A 17 10.92 -1.75 -17.42
CA ALA A 17 11.30 -1.21 -18.73
C ALA A 17 12.82 -1.16 -18.92
N GLY A 18 13.57 -0.75 -17.89
CA GLY A 18 15.03 -0.73 -17.91
C GLY A 18 15.66 -2.12 -18.09
N TYR A 19 15.02 -3.16 -17.54
CA TYR A 19 15.43 -4.56 -17.70
C TYR A 19 14.86 -5.25 -18.96
N GLY A 20 14.03 -4.56 -19.77
CA GLY A 20 13.47 -5.13 -21.00
C GLY A 20 12.36 -6.18 -20.77
N GLU A 21 11.75 -6.23 -19.59
CA GLU A 21 10.76 -7.24 -19.19
C GLU A 21 9.36 -6.92 -19.76
N THR A 22 9.16 -7.12 -21.06
CA THR A 22 7.95 -6.67 -21.77
C THR A 22 6.63 -7.16 -21.17
N ALA A 23 6.57 -8.40 -20.67
CA ALA A 23 5.38 -8.93 -20.01
C ALA A 23 5.08 -8.20 -18.68
N VAL A 24 6.12 -7.90 -17.90
CA VAL A 24 6.02 -7.20 -16.62
C VAL A 24 5.65 -5.73 -16.84
N VAL A 25 6.25 -5.08 -17.85
CA VAL A 25 5.87 -3.72 -18.27
C VAL A 25 4.39 -3.65 -18.60
N LYS A 26 3.87 -4.60 -19.38
CA LYS A 26 2.44 -4.69 -19.70
C LYS A 26 1.59 -4.86 -18.44
N ALA A 27 1.99 -5.73 -17.51
CA ALA A 27 1.28 -5.93 -16.25
C ALA A 27 1.15 -4.63 -15.45
N PHE A 28 2.27 -3.93 -15.20
CA PHE A 28 2.24 -2.65 -14.48
C PHE A 28 1.49 -1.55 -15.24
N ALA A 29 1.62 -1.46 -16.56
CA ALA A 29 0.91 -0.48 -17.36
C ALA A 29 -0.61 -0.68 -17.33
N VAL A 30 -1.06 -1.93 -17.49
CA VAL A 30 -2.50 -2.27 -17.39
C VAL A 30 -3.03 -1.94 -16.00
N THR A 31 -2.32 -2.33 -14.94
CA THR A 31 -2.71 -1.98 -13.57
C THR A 31 -2.75 -0.46 -13.38
N PHE A 32 -1.74 0.28 -13.86
CA PHE A 32 -1.69 1.73 -13.77
C PHE A 32 -2.91 2.38 -14.39
N PHE A 33 -3.25 2.06 -15.65
CA PHE A 33 -4.36 2.70 -16.34
C PHE A 33 -5.73 2.35 -15.74
N ILE A 34 -5.93 1.10 -15.30
CA ILE A 34 -7.17 0.70 -14.60
C ILE A 34 -7.34 1.51 -13.30
N VAL A 35 -6.29 1.58 -12.49
CA VAL A 35 -6.34 2.21 -11.17
C VAL A 35 -6.38 3.73 -11.27
N ALA A 36 -5.60 4.32 -12.18
CA ALA A 36 -5.62 5.75 -12.45
C ALA A 36 -6.98 6.18 -13.03
N GLY A 37 -7.54 5.40 -13.96
CA GLY A 37 -8.87 5.64 -14.53
C GLY A 37 -9.98 5.57 -13.47
N ALA A 38 -9.97 4.53 -12.62
CA ALA A 38 -10.91 4.41 -11.51
C ALA A 38 -10.76 5.56 -10.49
N GLY A 39 -9.52 5.94 -10.15
CA GLY A 39 -9.22 7.04 -9.24
C GLY A 39 -9.64 8.39 -9.78
N ALA A 40 -9.35 8.68 -11.05
CA ALA A 40 -9.73 9.92 -11.71
C ALA A 40 -11.25 9.99 -11.90
N GLY A 41 -11.87 8.91 -12.35
CA GLY A 41 -13.32 8.77 -12.44
C GLY A 41 -13.99 9.06 -11.11
N GLY A 42 -13.51 8.43 -10.03
CA GLY A 42 -14.02 8.68 -8.69
C GLY A 42 -13.89 10.14 -8.26
N TYR A 43 -12.75 10.77 -8.53
CA TYR A 43 -12.51 12.17 -8.21
C TYR A 43 -13.44 13.13 -8.97
N PHE A 44 -13.68 12.89 -10.26
CA PHE A 44 -14.50 13.78 -11.09
C PHE A 44 -16.01 13.52 -10.95
N LEU A 45 -16.42 12.27 -10.74
CA LEU A 45 -17.83 11.88 -10.63
C LEU A 45 -18.40 12.15 -9.22
N PHE A 46 -17.61 11.95 -8.18
CA PHE A 46 -18.08 12.08 -6.80
C PHE A 46 -17.55 13.38 -6.17
N ARG A 47 -18.42 14.40 -6.10
CA ARG A 47 -18.16 15.57 -5.26
C ARG A 47 -18.53 15.24 -3.81
N THR A 48 -17.57 14.74 -3.06
CA THR A 48 -17.78 14.37 -1.65
C THR A 48 -17.58 15.59 -0.74
N ASP A 49 -18.63 15.99 -0.04
CA ASP A 49 -18.53 16.96 1.05
C ASP A 49 -18.02 16.24 2.32
N LEU A 50 -16.76 16.49 2.67
CA LEU A 50 -16.10 15.88 3.83
C LEU A 50 -16.47 16.57 5.15
N SER A 51 -17.23 17.67 5.12
CA SER A 51 -17.59 18.43 6.34
C SER A 51 -18.51 17.68 7.29
N ARG A 52 -19.19 16.63 6.81
CA ARG A 52 -20.16 15.83 7.59
C ARG A 52 -19.67 14.41 7.92
N LEU A 53 -18.38 14.12 7.73
CA LEU A 53 -17.85 12.77 7.93
C LEU A 53 -17.95 12.37 9.42
N THR A 54 -18.72 11.33 9.70
CA THR A 54 -18.83 10.77 11.04
C THR A 54 -17.62 9.91 11.39
N ARG A 55 -17.37 9.70 12.68
CA ARG A 55 -16.25 8.86 13.15
C ARG A 55 -16.34 7.41 12.63
N ARG A 56 -17.56 6.86 12.52
CA ARG A 56 -17.79 5.50 11.99
C ARG A 56 -17.42 5.40 10.51
N GLU A 57 -17.77 6.41 9.72
CA GLU A 57 -17.39 6.49 8.30
C GLU A 57 -15.88 6.64 8.15
N GLY A 58 -15.22 7.43 9.00
CA GLY A 58 -13.75 7.53 9.03
C GLY A 58 -13.07 6.18 9.23
N PHE A 59 -13.50 5.40 10.22
CA PHE A 59 -12.98 4.04 10.44
C PHE A 59 -13.24 3.12 9.24
N ALA A 60 -14.45 3.16 8.67
CA ALA A 60 -14.79 2.35 7.50
C ALA A 60 -13.90 2.70 6.30
N VAL A 61 -13.70 3.99 6.02
CA VAL A 61 -12.84 4.47 4.93
C VAL A 61 -11.42 3.95 5.10
N VAL A 62 -10.85 4.03 6.30
CA VAL A 62 -9.49 3.53 6.57
C VAL A 62 -9.41 2.01 6.36
N ALA A 63 -10.34 1.24 6.94
CA ALA A 63 -10.34 -0.22 6.81
C ALA A 63 -10.49 -0.68 5.35
N LEU A 64 -11.43 -0.08 4.62
CA LEU A 64 -11.65 -0.37 3.20
C LEU A 64 -10.46 0.07 2.34
N SER A 65 -9.79 1.17 2.69
CA SER A 65 -8.59 1.62 1.99
C SER A 65 -7.46 0.59 2.12
N TRP A 66 -7.25 -0.01 3.29
CA TRP A 66 -6.25 -1.08 3.43
C TRP A 66 -6.57 -2.31 2.57
N GLY A 67 -7.83 -2.76 2.55
CA GLY A 67 -8.22 -3.84 1.64
C GLY A 67 -7.98 -3.46 0.17
N LEU A 68 -8.33 -2.23 -0.22
CA LEU A 68 -8.19 -1.76 -1.59
C LEU A 68 -6.74 -1.61 -2.03
N ILE A 69 -5.80 -1.20 -1.15
CA ILE A 69 -4.39 -1.07 -1.54
C ILE A 69 -3.75 -2.43 -1.78
N CYS A 70 -4.07 -3.41 -0.91
CA CYS A 70 -3.63 -4.78 -1.06
C CYS A 70 -4.18 -5.41 -2.34
N PHE A 71 -5.46 -5.15 -2.65
CA PHE A 71 -6.06 -5.56 -3.92
C PHE A 71 -5.29 -4.99 -5.11
N VAL A 72 -5.16 -3.67 -5.17
CA VAL A 72 -4.51 -2.96 -6.28
C VAL A 72 -3.07 -3.41 -6.46
N GLY A 73 -2.31 -3.53 -5.37
CA GLY A 73 -0.92 -3.96 -5.45
C GLY A 73 -0.72 -5.44 -5.75
N SER A 74 -1.77 -6.27 -5.64
CA SER A 74 -1.71 -7.67 -6.05
C SER A 74 -1.81 -7.82 -7.58
N LEU A 75 -2.45 -6.86 -8.28
CA LEU A 75 -2.73 -6.96 -9.71
C LEU A 75 -1.49 -7.14 -10.60
N PRO A 76 -0.35 -6.45 -10.37
CA PRO A 76 0.85 -6.67 -11.17
C PRO A 76 1.38 -8.11 -11.08
N PHE A 77 1.32 -8.74 -9.91
CA PHE A 77 1.74 -10.14 -9.72
C PHE A 77 0.84 -11.11 -10.50
N VAL A 78 -0.46 -10.83 -10.55
CA VAL A 78 -1.44 -11.65 -11.29
C VAL A 78 -1.29 -11.46 -12.79
N PHE A 79 -1.23 -10.20 -13.25
CA PHE A 79 -1.16 -9.89 -14.68
C PHE A 79 0.18 -10.24 -15.31
N SER A 80 1.27 -10.26 -14.53
CA SER A 80 2.57 -10.77 -15.01
C SER A 80 2.65 -12.29 -15.02
N GLY A 81 1.67 -12.99 -14.43
CA GLY A 81 1.70 -14.44 -14.25
C GLY A 81 2.70 -14.91 -13.18
N ALA A 82 3.23 -14.00 -12.35
CA ALA A 82 4.20 -14.35 -11.32
C ALA A 82 3.57 -15.15 -10.18
N LEU A 83 2.32 -14.85 -9.82
CA LEU A 83 1.59 -15.51 -8.73
C LEU A 83 0.13 -15.74 -9.09
N SER A 84 -0.47 -16.79 -8.51
CA SER A 84 -1.92 -16.99 -8.52
C SER A 84 -2.61 -15.84 -7.75
N PRO A 85 -3.89 -15.54 -8.03
CA PRO A 85 -4.60 -14.42 -7.38
C PRO A 85 -4.55 -14.43 -5.86
N LEU A 86 -4.72 -15.61 -5.24
CA LEU A 86 -4.69 -15.74 -3.78
C LEU A 86 -3.28 -15.51 -3.23
N ASN A 87 -2.25 -16.06 -3.88
CA ASN A 87 -0.86 -15.87 -3.48
C ASN A 87 -0.41 -14.42 -3.68
N ALA A 88 -0.83 -13.78 -4.78
CA ALA A 88 -0.58 -12.37 -5.05
C ALA A 88 -1.22 -11.46 -4.00
N TRP A 89 -2.46 -11.76 -3.61
CA TRP A 89 -3.14 -11.04 -2.53
C TRP A 89 -2.40 -11.20 -1.20
N PHE A 90 -2.01 -12.43 -0.86
CA PHE A 90 -1.27 -12.72 0.36
C PHE A 90 0.07 -11.97 0.41
N GLU A 91 0.89 -12.11 -0.64
CA GLU A 91 2.21 -11.48 -0.73
C GLU A 91 2.10 -9.95 -0.64
N CYS A 92 1.14 -9.37 -1.37
CA CYS A 92 0.90 -7.93 -1.36
C CYS A 92 0.41 -7.44 0.01
N THR A 93 -0.50 -8.18 0.65
CA THR A 93 -0.98 -7.85 2.00
C THR A 93 0.17 -7.84 2.99
N SER A 94 0.96 -8.91 3.00
CA SER A 94 2.14 -9.05 3.88
C SER A 94 3.14 -7.90 3.71
N GLY A 95 3.38 -7.48 2.46
CA GLY A 95 4.28 -6.37 2.18
C GLY A 95 3.75 -5.04 2.70
N PHE A 96 2.52 -4.67 2.34
CA PHE A 96 1.94 -3.39 2.77
C PHE A 96 1.71 -3.29 4.28
N THR A 97 1.46 -4.41 4.97
CA THR A 97 1.34 -4.42 6.44
C THR A 97 2.69 -4.49 7.15
N GLY A 98 3.79 -4.69 6.42
CA GLY A 98 5.11 -4.91 7.01
C GLY A 98 5.22 -6.23 7.79
N THR A 99 4.35 -7.21 7.53
CA THR A 99 4.36 -8.52 8.19
C THR A 99 5.58 -9.34 7.78
N GLY A 100 5.99 -9.26 6.50
CA GLY A 100 7.23 -9.90 6.05
C GLY A 100 7.12 -11.40 5.75
N SER A 101 5.93 -12.01 5.82
CA SER A 101 5.70 -13.39 5.40
C SER A 101 5.62 -13.53 3.89
N SER A 102 6.16 -14.62 3.32
CA SER A 102 6.21 -14.85 1.87
C SER A 102 5.60 -16.21 1.50
N VAL A 103 4.85 -16.25 0.40
CA VAL A 103 4.42 -17.50 -0.26
C VAL A 103 5.35 -17.89 -1.41
N ILE A 104 6.27 -17.01 -1.79
CA ILE A 104 7.30 -17.26 -2.79
C ILE A 104 8.45 -18.03 -2.12
N ALA A 105 8.75 -19.22 -2.64
CA ALA A 105 9.86 -20.05 -2.15
C ALA A 105 11.22 -19.59 -2.66
N ASP A 106 11.32 -19.28 -3.96
CA ASP A 106 12.51 -18.71 -4.59
C ASP A 106 12.17 -17.32 -5.15
N VAL A 107 12.63 -16.29 -4.42
CA VAL A 107 12.38 -14.89 -4.77
C VAL A 107 13.29 -14.44 -5.90
N GLU A 108 14.48 -15.01 -6.03
CA GLU A 108 15.47 -14.61 -7.04
C GLU A 108 15.07 -15.05 -8.45
N ALA A 109 14.20 -16.06 -8.55
CA ALA A 109 13.60 -16.48 -9.81
C ALA A 109 12.55 -15.49 -10.36
N LEU A 110 12.14 -14.46 -9.61
CA LEU A 110 11.17 -13.49 -10.07
C LEU A 110 11.79 -12.48 -11.05
N PRO A 111 11.00 -12.00 -12.04
CA PRO A 111 11.39 -10.86 -12.86
C PRO A 111 11.74 -9.64 -11.99
N HIS A 112 12.72 -8.86 -12.40
CA HIS A 112 13.29 -7.73 -11.66
C HIS A 112 12.23 -6.68 -11.31
N GLY A 113 11.29 -6.39 -12.22
CA GLY A 113 10.21 -5.46 -11.94
C GLY A 113 9.26 -5.96 -10.84
N ILE A 114 8.98 -7.26 -10.81
CA ILE A 114 8.14 -7.89 -9.79
C ILE A 114 8.87 -8.01 -8.45
N LEU A 115 10.15 -8.40 -8.48
CA LEU A 115 11.01 -8.45 -7.31
C LEU A 115 11.16 -7.07 -6.68
N PHE A 116 11.39 -6.05 -7.49
CA PHE A 116 11.43 -4.66 -7.04
C PHE A 116 10.09 -4.24 -6.44
N TRP A 117 8.96 -4.53 -7.10
CA TRP A 117 7.64 -4.19 -6.58
C TRP A 117 7.38 -4.83 -5.22
N ARG A 118 7.74 -6.10 -5.03
CA ARG A 118 7.68 -6.77 -3.74
C ARG A 118 8.48 -6.03 -2.67
N SER A 119 9.75 -5.71 -2.91
CA SER A 119 10.55 -4.94 -1.95
C SER A 119 9.97 -3.55 -1.71
N PHE A 120 9.39 -2.94 -2.74
CA PHE A 120 8.80 -1.62 -2.67
C PHE A 120 7.51 -1.59 -1.85
N THR A 121 6.65 -2.62 -1.91
CA THR A 121 5.47 -2.71 -1.04
C THR A 121 5.85 -2.85 0.43
N HIS A 122 6.91 -3.61 0.74
CA HIS A 122 7.46 -3.68 2.10
C HIS A 122 8.01 -2.34 2.58
N TRP A 123 8.71 -1.61 1.71
CA TRP A 123 9.20 -0.27 2.03
C TRP A 123 8.06 0.73 2.26
N LEU A 124 7.04 0.72 1.41
CA LEU A 124 5.84 1.55 1.58
C LEU A 124 5.10 1.21 2.88
N GLY A 125 4.98 -0.08 3.22
CA GLY A 125 4.39 -0.55 4.47
C GLY A 125 5.19 -0.09 5.69
N GLY A 126 6.52 -0.24 5.65
CA GLY A 126 7.44 0.22 6.70
C GLY A 126 7.38 1.73 6.92
N MET A 127 7.32 2.53 5.85
CA MET A 127 7.12 3.98 5.97
C MET A 127 5.80 4.34 6.65
N GLY A 128 4.74 3.57 6.42
CA GLY A 128 3.45 3.76 7.11
C GLY A 128 3.58 3.70 8.63
N PHE A 129 4.35 2.74 9.15
CA PHE A 129 4.63 2.63 10.58
C PHE A 129 5.45 3.81 11.11
N VAL A 130 6.49 4.24 10.38
CA VAL A 130 7.35 5.38 10.81
C VAL A 130 6.53 6.67 10.89
N VAL A 131 5.69 6.95 9.90
CA VAL A 131 4.83 8.14 9.90
C VAL A 131 3.82 8.08 11.04
N LEU A 132 3.20 6.91 11.28
CA LEU A 132 2.31 6.71 12.42
C LEU A 132 3.02 6.97 13.75
N TYR A 133 4.23 6.43 13.92
CA TYR A 133 5.03 6.62 15.11
C TYR A 133 5.35 8.10 15.35
N ILE A 134 5.82 8.82 14.33
CA ILE A 134 6.10 10.27 14.44
C ILE A 134 4.83 11.07 14.74
N ALA A 135 3.69 10.71 14.15
CA ALA A 135 2.41 11.37 14.43
C ALA A 135 1.91 11.13 15.86
N LEU A 136 2.17 9.95 16.44
CA LEU A 136 1.80 9.60 17.81
C LEU A 136 2.82 10.05 18.86
N TYR A 137 4.07 10.31 18.48
CA TYR A 137 5.15 10.71 19.39
C TYR A 137 4.78 11.89 20.32
N PRO A 138 4.13 12.98 19.85
CA PRO A 138 3.71 14.08 20.72
C PRO A 138 2.68 13.66 21.78
N LEU A 139 1.78 12.73 21.42
CA LEU A 139 0.75 12.22 22.33
C LEU A 139 1.35 11.30 23.40
N LEU A 140 2.37 10.52 23.05
CA LEU A 140 3.08 9.67 24.00
C LEU A 140 3.87 10.50 25.02
N GLY A 141 4.50 11.61 24.61
CA GLY A 141 5.21 12.49 25.55
C GLY A 141 4.29 13.18 26.55
N ILE A 142 3.15 13.70 26.10
CA ILE A 142 2.17 14.36 26.97
C ILE A 142 1.40 13.32 27.82
N GLY A 143 1.00 12.20 27.22
CA GLY A 143 0.29 11.11 27.90
C GLY A 143 1.16 10.39 28.94
N ALA A 144 2.43 10.12 28.65
CA ALA A 144 3.36 9.54 29.61
C ALA A 144 3.61 10.49 30.80
N MET A 145 3.68 11.80 30.56
CA MET A 145 3.83 12.77 31.64
C MET A 145 2.56 12.92 32.49
N GLN A 146 1.37 12.75 31.88
CA GLN A 146 0.10 12.70 32.61
C GLN A 146 -0.02 11.41 33.45
N LEU A 147 0.44 10.27 32.93
CA LEU A 147 0.50 9.00 33.66
C LEU A 147 1.50 9.09 34.83
N TYR A 148 2.70 9.62 34.58
CA TYR A 148 3.71 9.88 35.62
C TYR A 148 3.15 10.78 36.73
N ARG A 149 2.48 11.88 36.39
CA ARG A 149 1.84 12.76 37.40
C ARG A 149 0.67 12.09 38.15
N ALA A 150 0.02 11.11 37.56
CA ALA A 150 -1.04 10.35 38.22
C ALA A 150 -0.48 9.27 39.16
N GLU A 151 0.74 8.77 38.90
CA GLU A 151 1.42 7.76 39.73
C GLU A 151 2.34 8.35 40.80
N VAL A 152 2.85 9.58 40.63
CA VAL A 152 3.68 10.24 41.63
C VAL A 152 2.78 10.83 42.71
N PRO A 153 2.79 10.31 43.95
CA PRO A 153 2.09 10.94 45.05
C PRO A 153 2.85 12.22 45.39
N GLY A 154 2.15 13.36 45.36
CA GLY A 154 2.61 14.52 46.12
C GLY A 154 2.70 14.20 47.60
#